data_AF-A0A7X1AXZ3-F1
#
_entry.id   AF-A0A7X1AXZ3-F1
#
_cell.length_a   1.000
_cell.length_b   1.000
_cell.length_c   1.000
_cell.angle_alpha   90.00
_cell.angle_beta   90.00
_cell.angle_gamma   90.00
#
_symmetry.space_group_name_H-M   'P 1'
#
loop_
_entity.id
_entity.type
_entity.pdbx_description
1 polymer ?
#
loop_
_entity_poly.entity_id
_entity_poly.type
_entity_poly.pdbx_seq_one_letter_code
_entity_poly.pdbx_strand_id
1 'polypeptide(L)'
;MRISNREFLGELRRYYENDVFSPCLGVIITDLIGKTGSRKNFKDYSYLDEMKGYALERCINAVATKKFDINTRKNPVSYFYSTIYNSFLKYIKKEKQLTIAKKAAYEQELERIERIRNGTPH
;
A
#
# COMPACT_ATOMS: atom_id res chain seq x y z
N MET A 1 -10.84 -17.09 -6.37
CA MET A 1 -9.77 -18.09 -6.10
C MET A 1 -9.50 -18.19 -4.60
N ARG A 2 -9.52 -19.41 -4.02
CA ARG A 2 -9.07 -19.64 -2.63
C ARG A 2 -7.56 -19.86 -2.66
N ILE A 3 -6.80 -18.84 -2.29
CA ILE A 3 -5.32 -18.92 -2.24
C ILE A 3 -4.93 -19.98 -1.21
N SER A 4 -4.24 -21.02 -1.65
CA SER A 4 -3.70 -22.03 -0.73
C SER A 4 -2.36 -21.58 -0.16
N ASN A 5 -2.15 -21.72 1.15
CA ASN A 5 -0.84 -21.43 1.77
C ASN A 5 0.29 -22.23 1.10
N ARG A 6 0.00 -23.48 0.69
CA ARG A 6 0.95 -24.36 0.01
C ARG A 6 1.35 -23.81 -1.36
N GLU A 7 0.38 -23.32 -2.10
CA GLU A 7 0.60 -22.74 -3.44
C GLU A 7 1.45 -21.47 -3.34
N PHE A 8 1.09 -20.56 -2.43
CA PHE A 8 1.85 -19.34 -2.23
C PHE A 8 3.29 -19.63 -1.77
N LEU A 9 3.47 -20.57 -0.83
CA LEU A 9 4.81 -20.99 -0.41
C LEU A 9 5.61 -21.60 -1.57
N GLY A 10 4.95 -22.37 -2.44
CA GLY A 10 5.57 -22.95 -3.64
C GLY A 10 6.08 -21.89 -4.61
N GLU A 11 5.27 -20.87 -4.89
CA GLU A 11 5.66 -19.77 -5.77
C GLU A 11 6.79 -18.92 -5.17
N LEU A 12 6.77 -18.66 -3.86
CA LEU A 12 7.88 -17.99 -3.17
C LEU A 12 9.18 -18.80 -3.28
N ARG A 13 9.11 -20.12 -3.11
CA ARG A 13 10.28 -21.01 -3.27
C ARG A 13 10.84 -20.94 -4.69
N ARG A 14 9.99 -21.05 -5.71
CA ARG A 14 10.40 -20.93 -7.12
C ARG A 14 11.10 -19.59 -7.39
N TYR A 15 10.56 -18.50 -6.84
CA TYR A 15 11.20 -17.18 -6.93
C TYR A 15 12.57 -17.19 -6.25
N TYR A 16 12.70 -17.77 -5.05
CA TYR A 16 13.94 -17.73 -4.29
C TYR A 16 15.06 -18.54 -4.94
N GLU A 17 14.70 -19.59 -5.69
CA GLU A 17 15.60 -20.48 -6.43
C GLU A 17 16.07 -19.88 -7.76
N ASN A 18 15.18 -19.19 -8.49
CA ASN A 18 15.44 -18.81 -9.89
C ASN A 18 15.40 -17.30 -10.15
N ASP A 19 15.04 -16.49 -9.15
CA ASP A 19 14.82 -15.03 -9.23
C ASP A 19 13.83 -14.59 -10.33
N VAL A 20 12.97 -15.51 -10.79
CA VAL A 20 11.90 -15.26 -11.79
C VAL A 20 10.57 -15.03 -11.09
N PHE A 21 10.02 -13.83 -11.24
CA PHE A 21 8.70 -13.47 -10.69
C PHE A 21 7.58 -14.03 -11.58
N SER A 22 6.87 -15.06 -11.11
CA SER A 22 5.84 -15.71 -11.90
C SER A 22 4.54 -14.89 -11.96
N PRO A 23 3.74 -15.02 -13.03
CA PRO A 23 2.40 -14.45 -13.08
C PRO A 23 1.49 -14.95 -11.94
N CYS A 24 1.63 -16.22 -11.54
CA CYS A 24 0.86 -16.81 -10.44
C CYS A 24 1.16 -16.10 -9.11
N LEU A 25 2.43 -15.84 -8.81
CA LEU A 25 2.84 -15.09 -7.63
C LEU A 25 2.24 -13.67 -7.61
N GLY A 26 2.23 -13.01 -8.78
CA GLY A 26 1.57 -11.72 -8.98
C GLY A 26 0.09 -11.78 -8.63
N VAL A 27 -0.66 -12.72 -9.21
CA VAL A 27 -2.09 -12.91 -8.98
C VAL A 27 -2.39 -13.16 -7.50
N ILE A 28 -1.61 -14.02 -6.83
CA ILE A 28 -1.77 -14.31 -5.40
C ILE A 28 -1.65 -13.04 -4.56
N ILE A 29 -0.62 -12.22 -4.81
CA ILE A 29 -0.40 -10.97 -4.07
C ILE A 29 -1.51 -9.96 -4.34
N THR A 30 -1.90 -9.76 -5.60
CA THR A 30 -2.96 -8.82 -5.96
C THR A 30 -4.33 -9.24 -5.41
N ASP A 31 -4.63 -10.54 -5.38
CA ASP A 31 -5.86 -11.05 -4.76
C ASP A 31 -5.88 -10.79 -3.24
N LEU A 32 -4.76 -10.96 -2.53
CA LEU A 32 -4.67 -10.65 -1.10
C LEU A 32 -4.89 -9.15 -0.83
N ILE A 33 -4.32 -8.29 -1.66
CA ILE A 33 -4.50 -6.84 -1.59
C ILE A 33 -5.97 -6.48 -1.86
N GLY A 34 -6.57 -7.01 -2.92
CA GLY A 34 -7.98 -6.78 -3.26
C GLY A 34 -8.93 -7.21 -2.15
N LYS A 35 -8.75 -8.42 -1.61
CA LYS A 35 -9.54 -8.95 -0.48
C LYS A 35 -9.37 -8.15 0.80
N THR A 36 -8.20 -7.52 1.01
CA THR A 36 -7.98 -6.64 2.16
C THR A 36 -8.65 -5.29 1.94
N GLY A 37 -8.54 -4.73 0.74
CA GLY A 37 -9.18 -3.47 0.34
C GLY A 37 -10.70 -3.50 0.35
N SER A 38 -11.32 -4.65 0.06
CA SER A 38 -12.77 -4.80 0.09
C SER A 38 -13.38 -4.85 1.50
N ARG A 39 -12.57 -4.87 2.56
CA ARG A 39 -13.06 -4.92 3.95
C ARG A 39 -13.63 -3.57 4.36
N LYS A 40 -14.62 -3.59 5.28
CA LYS A 40 -15.31 -2.39 5.80
C LYS A 40 -14.34 -1.29 6.29
N ASN A 41 -13.19 -1.67 6.84
CA ASN A 41 -12.19 -0.72 7.35
C ASN A 41 -11.52 0.12 6.25
N PHE A 42 -11.56 -0.31 4.98
CA PHE A 42 -10.73 0.25 3.91
C PHE A 42 -11.51 0.61 2.64
N LYS A 43 -12.65 -0.04 2.38
CA LYS A 43 -13.39 0.06 1.12
C LYS A 43 -13.89 1.47 0.77
N ASP A 44 -14.08 2.35 1.77
CA ASP A 44 -14.73 3.65 1.60
C ASP A 44 -13.72 4.82 1.46
N TYR A 45 -12.41 4.54 1.42
CA TYR A 45 -11.42 5.58 1.15
C TYR A 45 -11.38 5.94 -0.34
N SER A 46 -11.46 7.23 -0.66
CA SER A 46 -11.37 7.73 -2.05
C SER A 46 -10.04 7.43 -2.74
N TYR A 47 -8.98 7.21 -1.95
CA TYR A 47 -7.63 6.88 -2.39
C TYR A 47 -7.30 5.39 -2.28
N LEU A 48 -8.32 4.52 -2.36
CA LEU A 48 -8.17 3.08 -2.16
C LEU A 48 -7.20 2.46 -3.17
N ASP A 49 -7.18 2.91 -4.42
CA ASP A 49 -6.33 2.32 -5.46
C ASP A 49 -4.85 2.70 -5.28
N GLU A 50 -4.57 3.93 -4.87
CA GLU A 50 -3.22 4.36 -4.49
C GLU A 50 -2.74 3.60 -3.24
N MET A 51 -3.64 3.37 -2.28
CA MET A 51 -3.36 2.56 -1.10
C MET A 51 -3.04 1.09 -1.47
N LYS A 52 -3.77 0.51 -2.43
CA LYS A 52 -3.45 -0.83 -2.98
C LYS A 52 -2.10 -0.84 -3.69
N GLY A 53 -1.80 0.18 -4.50
CA GLY A 53 -0.50 0.34 -5.17
C GLY A 53 0.66 0.42 -4.17
N TYR A 54 0.49 1.19 -3.09
CA TYR A 54 1.47 1.28 -2.02
C TYR A 54 1.69 -0.07 -1.32
N ALA A 55 0.64 -0.86 -1.07
CA ALA A 55 0.79 -2.20 -0.51
C ALA A 55 1.46 -3.17 -1.48
N LEU A 56 1.15 -3.10 -2.77
CA LEU A 56 1.78 -3.90 -3.82
C LEU A 56 3.29 -3.71 -3.83
N GLU A 57 3.75 -2.45 -3.79
CA GLU A 57 5.18 -2.11 -3.71
C GLU A 57 5.86 -2.76 -2.49
N ARG A 58 5.20 -2.74 -1.32
CA ARG A 58 5.73 -3.34 -0.08
C ARG A 58 5.78 -4.87 -0.18
N CYS A 59 4.79 -5.50 -0.79
CA CYS A 59 4.77 -6.94 -1.01
C CYS A 59 5.85 -7.38 -2.01
N ILE A 60 5.98 -6.68 -3.15
CA ILE A 60 7.03 -6.95 -4.14
C ILE A 60 8.41 -6.76 -3.50
N ASN A 61 8.62 -5.69 -2.73
CA ASN A 61 9.88 -5.49 -2.01
C ASN A 61 10.15 -6.65 -1.03
N ALA A 62 9.15 -7.13 -0.29
CA ALA A 62 9.32 -8.24 0.62
C ALA A 62 9.71 -9.56 -0.08
N VAL A 63 9.15 -9.82 -1.27
CA VAL A 63 9.54 -10.94 -2.14
C VAL A 63 10.97 -10.75 -2.65
N ALA A 64 11.25 -9.62 -3.30
CA ALA A 64 12.53 -9.35 -3.96
C ALA A 64 13.71 -9.33 -2.98
N THR A 65 13.49 -8.83 -1.76
CA THR A 65 14.51 -8.81 -0.70
C THR A 65 14.55 -10.08 0.14
N LYS A 66 13.78 -11.11 -0.25
CA LYS A 66 13.67 -12.40 0.43
C LYS A 66 13.37 -12.27 1.94
N LYS A 67 12.62 -11.23 2.34
CA LYS A 67 12.30 -10.90 3.75
C LYS A 67 11.45 -11.95 4.46
N PHE A 68 10.66 -12.70 3.71
CA PHE A 68 9.92 -13.83 4.24
C PHE A 68 10.82 -15.07 4.24
N ASP A 69 11.08 -15.64 5.41
CA ASP A 69 11.89 -16.86 5.50
C ASP A 69 11.06 -18.11 5.16
N ILE A 70 11.29 -18.65 3.96
CA ILE A 70 10.61 -19.83 3.40
C ILE A 70 10.96 -21.14 4.12
N ASN A 71 12.01 -21.17 4.95
CA ASN A 71 12.45 -22.35 5.70
C ASN A 71 11.76 -22.44 7.07
N THR A 72 11.09 -21.36 7.51
CA THR A 72 10.33 -21.37 8.75
C THR A 72 8.96 -22.01 8.58
N ARG A 73 8.32 -22.40 9.70
CA ARG A 73 6.92 -22.85 9.72
C ARG A 73 5.91 -21.68 9.64
N LYS A 74 6.35 -20.46 9.32
CA LYS A 74 5.46 -19.29 9.24
C LYS A 74 4.58 -19.41 8.01
N ASN A 75 3.33 -18.96 8.14
CA ASN A 75 2.39 -18.96 7.04
C ASN A 75 2.61 -17.71 6.15
N PRO A 76 2.90 -17.87 4.84
CA PRO A 76 3.11 -16.73 3.94
C PRO A 76 1.86 -15.85 3.80
N VAL A 77 0.66 -16.44 3.74
CA VAL A 77 -0.59 -15.66 3.67
C VAL A 77 -0.73 -14.75 4.89
N SER A 78 -0.43 -15.25 6.09
CA SER A 78 -0.52 -14.45 7.33
C SER A 78 0.52 -13.33 7.36
N TYR A 79 1.75 -13.63 6.96
CA TYR A 79 2.83 -12.64 6.85
C TYR A 79 2.46 -11.52 5.87
N PHE A 80 2.07 -11.88 4.64
CA PHE A 80 1.72 -10.91 3.60
C PHE A 80 0.44 -10.14 3.94
N TYR A 81 -0.56 -10.79 4.53
CA TYR A 81 -1.74 -10.10 5.05
C TYR A 81 -1.36 -9.01 6.07
N SER A 82 -0.47 -9.32 7.02
CA SER A 82 0.00 -8.35 8.01
C SER A 82 0.78 -7.21 7.35
N THR A 83 1.62 -7.51 6.36
CA THR A 83 2.34 -6.50 5.57
C THR A 83 1.37 -5.57 4.83
N ILE A 84 0.33 -6.11 4.19
CA ILE A 84 -0.69 -5.33 3.47
C ILE A 84 -1.46 -4.44 4.43
N TYR A 85 -1.98 -5.01 5.52
CA TYR A 85 -2.76 -4.28 6.52
C TYR A 85 -1.97 -3.11 7.10
N ASN A 86 -0.71 -3.34 7.50
CA ASN A 86 0.17 -2.30 8.00
C ASN A 86 0.50 -1.23 6.94
N SER A 87 0.61 -1.63 5.67
CA SER A 87 0.86 -0.70 4.57
C SER A 87 -0.35 0.21 4.32
N PHE A 88 -1.56 -0.31 4.44
CA PHE A 88 -2.78 0.49 4.36
C PHE A 88 -2.87 1.53 5.47
N LEU A 89 -2.62 1.13 6.72
CA LEU A 89 -2.59 2.06 7.85
C LEU A 89 -1.54 3.17 7.66
N LYS A 90 -0.36 2.82 7.16
CA LYS A 90 0.70 3.79 6.84
C LYS A 90 0.27 4.75 5.72
N TYR A 91 -0.37 4.25 4.68
CA TYR A 91 -0.86 5.08 3.59
C TYR A 91 -1.94 6.05 4.05
N ILE A 92 -2.92 5.59 4.84
CA ILE A 92 -3.94 6.46 5.44
C ILE A 92 -3.30 7.58 6.28
N LYS A 93 -2.27 7.25 7.08
CA LYS A 93 -1.54 8.26 7.85
C LYS A 93 -0.83 9.27 6.95
N LYS A 94 -0.17 8.80 5.88
CA LYS A 94 0.49 9.65 4.88
C LYS A 94 -0.50 10.59 4.20
N GLU A 95 -1.66 10.08 3.77
CA GLU A 95 -2.68 10.87 3.07
C GLU A 95 -3.30 11.94 3.98
N LYS A 96 -3.52 11.61 5.26
CA LYS A 96 -3.97 12.59 6.27
C LYS A 96 -2.96 13.73 6.44
N GLN A 97 -1.66 13.41 6.53
CA GLN A 97 -0.60 14.42 6.63
C GLN A 97 -0.54 15.30 5.37
N LEU A 98 -0.65 14.70 4.19
CA LEU A 98 -0.69 15.43 2.93
C LEU A 98 -1.89 16.37 2.85
N THR A 99 -3.06 15.92 3.30
CA THR A 99 -4.29 16.74 3.33
C THR A 99 -4.12 17.96 4.24
N ILE A 100 -3.54 17.77 5.43
CA ILE A 100 -3.26 18.87 6.36
C ILE A 100 -2.29 19.88 5.74
N ALA A 101 -1.20 19.40 5.11
CA ALA A 101 -0.22 20.26 4.46
C ALA A 101 -0.82 21.07 3.30
N LYS A 102 -1.68 20.44 2.47
CA LYS A 102 -2.39 21.11 1.38
C LYS A 102 -3.31 22.22 1.90
N LYS A 103 -4.04 21.98 3.00
CA LYS A 103 -4.90 23.00 3.61
C LYS A 103 -4.11 24.19 4.13
N ALA A 104 -3.03 23.94 4.87
CA ALA A 104 -2.16 25.00 5.37
C ALA A 104 -1.56 25.84 4.23
N ALA A 105 -1.10 25.20 3.15
CA ALA A 105 -0.58 25.91 1.97
C ALA A 105 -1.66 26.77 1.28
N TYR A 106 -2.90 26.26 1.20
CA TYR A 106 -4.02 27.00 0.62
C TYR A 106 -4.40 28.22 1.48
N GLU A 107 -4.48 28.05 2.80
CA GLU A 107 -4.76 29.16 3.74
C GLU A 107 -3.70 30.26 3.64
N GLN A 108 -2.41 29.90 3.56
CA GLN A 108 -1.32 30.87 3.37
C GLN A 108 -1.46 31.64 2.05
N GLU A 109 -1.84 30.97 0.96
CA GLU A 109 -2.02 31.65 -0.33
C GLU A 109 -3.26 32.57 -0.33
N LEU A 110 -4.35 32.18 0.34
CA LEU A 110 -5.51 33.05 0.52
C LEU A 110 -5.15 34.32 1.30
N GLU A 111 -4.46 34.19 2.43
CA GLU A 111 -4.00 35.35 3.20
C GLU A 111 -3.09 36.26 2.37
N ARG A 112 -2.22 35.68 1.55
CA ARG A 112 -1.36 36.42 0.63
C ARG A 112 -2.18 37.22 -0.39
N ILE A 113 -3.17 36.60 -1.03
CA ILE A 113 -4.05 37.25 -2.00
C ILE A 113 -4.85 38.38 -1.35
N GLU A 114 -5.37 38.17 -0.14
CA GLU A 114 -6.13 39.21 0.58
C GLU A 114 -5.25 40.40 0.96
N ARG A 115 -4.00 40.18 1.38
CA ARG A 115 -3.04 41.26 1.62
C ARG A 115 -2.76 42.06 0.36
N ILE A 116 -2.65 41.40 -0.80
CA ILE A 116 -2.50 42.09 -2.10
C ILE A 116 -3.74 42.91 -2.42
N ARG A 117 -4.94 42.33 -2.28
CA ARG A 117 -6.22 43.01 -2.57
C ARG A 117 -6.47 44.21 -1.66
N ASN A 118 -6.15 44.08 -0.38
CA ASN A 118 -6.37 45.14 0.62
C ASN A 118 -5.20 46.15 0.65
N GLY A 119 -4.11 45.87 -0.07
CA GLY A 119 -2.90 46.69 -0.15
C GLY A 119 -2.76 47.53 -1.43
N THR A 120 -3.79 47.63 -2.28
CA THR A 120 -3.78 48.56 -3.43
C THR A 120 -3.96 50.01 -2.95
N PRO A 121 -2.97 50.90 -3.11
CA PRO A 121 -3.14 52.33 -2.84
C PRO A 121 -4.03 52.95 -3.92
N HIS A 122 -5.02 53.76 -3.50
CA HIS A 122 -5.68 54.73 -4.38
C HIS A 122 -4.73 55.90 -4.68
#